data_AF-A0A946FLD7-F1
#
_entry.id   AF-A0A946FLD7-F1
#
_cell.length_a   1.000
_cell.length_b   1.000
_cell.length_c   1.000
_cell.angle_alpha   90.00
_cell.angle_beta   90.00
_cell.angle_gamma   90.00
#
_symmetry.space_group_name_H-M   'P 1'
#
loop_
_entity.id
_entity.type
_entity.pdbx_description
1 polymer ?
#
loop_
_entity_poly.entity_id
_entity_poly.type
_entity_poly.pdbx_seq_one_letter_code
_entity_poly.pdbx_strand_id
1 'polypeptide(L)' 'HVALNDRFIDDVPSRDEIDKRLGELEAIAQRRGFAVGLASPYPVSIERLRAWAASLDERGFVLTPLTGVARRLDP' A
#
# COMPACT_ATOMS: atom_id res chain seq x y z
N HIS A 1 -6.09 -19.05 5.21
CA HIS A 1 -6.81 -17.77 5.31
C HIS A 1 -6.30 -16.86 4.20
N VAL A 2 -7.16 -16.41 3.28
CA VAL A 2 -6.76 -15.60 2.12
C VAL A 2 -6.79 -14.13 2.53
N ALA A 3 -5.64 -13.46 2.57
CA ALA A 3 -5.57 -12.01 2.68
C ALA A 3 -4.55 -11.53 1.66
N LEU A 4 -4.98 -11.00 0.51
CA LEU A 4 -3.95 -10.60 -0.47
C LEU A 4 -4.20 -9.28 -1.19
N ASN A 5 -5.34 -8.61 -1.01
CA ASN A 5 -5.46 -7.23 -1.46
C ASN A 5 -6.53 -6.46 -0.68
N ASP A 6 -6.13 -5.41 0.02
CA ASP A 6 -7.03 -4.43 0.63
C ASP A 6 -7.52 -3.41 -0.40
N ARG A 7 -6.67 -3.03 -1.36
CA ARG A 7 -6.94 -1.97 -2.34
C ARG A 7 -6.17 -2.18 -3.64
N PHE A 8 -6.90 -2.14 -4.75
CA PHE A 8 -6.29 -1.76 -6.02
C PHE A 8 -5.96 -0.27 -5.96
N ILE A 9 -4.68 0.06 -6.16
CA ILE A 9 -4.17 1.42 -6.01
C ILE A 9 -4.45 2.24 -7.27
N ASP A 10 -4.54 1.59 -8.44
CA ASP A 10 -4.58 2.26 -9.73
C ASP A 10 -5.69 1.75 -10.66
N ASP A 11 -6.83 1.32 -10.09
CA ASP A 11 -8.06 1.06 -10.85
C ASP A 11 -8.44 2.25 -11.74
N VAL A 12 -8.16 3.46 -11.26
CA VAL A 12 -8.11 4.68 -12.07
C VAL A 12 -6.67 5.20 -12.04
N PRO A 13 -5.93 5.17 -13.16
CA PRO A 13 -4.51 5.55 -13.19
C PRO A 13 -4.36 7.07 -13.28
N SER A 14 -4.87 7.80 -12.30
CA SER A 14 -4.67 9.24 -12.12
C SER A 14 -3.94 9.52 -10.82
N ARG A 15 -3.17 10.61 -10.76
CA ARG A 15 -2.38 10.99 -9.56
C ARG A 15 -3.28 11.08 -8.32
N ASP A 16 -4.39 11.79 -8.45
CA ASP A 16 -5.30 12.08 -7.33
C ASP A 16 -5.99 10.82 -6.81
N GLU A 17 -6.46 9.93 -7.69
CA GLU A 17 -7.11 8.70 -7.22
C GLU A 17 -6.09 7.74 -6.60
N ILE A 18 -4.89 7.63 -7.18
CA ILE A 18 -3.80 6.83 -6.59
C ILE A 18 -3.45 7.33 -5.19
N ASP A 19 -3.24 8.64 -5.02
CA ASP A 19 -2.90 9.23 -3.73
C ASP A 19 -4.00 9.00 -2.69
N LYS A 20 -5.27 9.12 -3.09
CA LYS A 20 -6.41 8.81 -2.25
C LYS A 20 -6.42 7.35 -1.81
N ARG A 21 -6.19 6.41 -2.74
CA ARG A 21 -6.14 4.96 -2.41
C ARG A 21 -4.98 4.61 -1.49
N LEU A 22 -3.84 5.29 -1.65
CA LEU A 22 -2.70 5.13 -0.74
C LEU A 22 -3.02 5.62 0.67
N GLY A 23 -3.70 6.77 0.81
CA GLY A 23 -4.22 7.23 2.11
C GLY A 23 -5.23 6.28 2.74
N GLU A 24 -6.12 5.66 1.94
CA GLU A 24 -7.02 4.61 2.43
C GLU A 24 -6.24 3.38 2.94
N LEU A 25 -5.16 2.99 2.26
CA LEU A 25 -4.31 1.87 2.63
C LEU A 25 -3.58 2.14 3.96
N GLU A 26 -3.07 3.35 4.16
CA GLU A 26 -2.51 3.79 5.44
C GLU A 26 -3.53 3.73 6.58
N ALA A 27 -4.75 4.24 6.35
CA ALA A 27 -5.80 4.19 7.36
C ALA A 27 -6.17 2.74 7.73
N ILE A 28 -6.09 1.81 6.77
CA ILE A 28 -6.24 0.39 7.01
C ILE A 28 -5.09 -0.15 7.87
N ALA A 29 -3.84 0.17 7.51
CA ALA A 29 -2.66 -0.26 8.25
C ALA A 29 -2.67 0.25 9.70
N GLN A 30 -3.12 1.48 9.95
CA GLN A 30 -3.25 2.03 11.30
C GLN A 30 -4.22 1.24 12.18
N ARG A 31 -5.36 0.81 11.61
CA ARG A 31 -6.39 0.08 12.37
C ARG A 31 -6.01 -1.38 12.64
N ARG A 32 -5.28 -2.01 11.72
CA ARG A 32 -5.06 -3.47 11.72
C ARG A 32 -3.61 -3.87 12.00
N GLY A 33 -2.70 -2.91 11.94
CA GLY A 33 -1.26 -3.10 12.04
C GLY A 33 -0.58 -3.58 10.75
N PHE A 34 -1.30 -3.73 9.64
CA PHE A 34 -0.77 -3.97 8.28
C PHE A 34 -1.84 -3.69 7.21
N ALA A 35 -1.40 -3.52 5.97
CA ALA A 35 -2.26 -3.43 4.78
C ALA A 35 -1.49 -3.92 3.54
N VAL A 36 -2.20 -4.46 2.54
CA VAL A 36 -1.61 -4.89 1.26
C VAL A 36 -2.36 -4.20 0.12
N GLY A 37 -1.64 -3.45 -0.73
CA GLY A 37 -2.19 -2.86 -1.95
C GLY A 37 -1.61 -3.50 -3.20
N LEU A 38 -2.39 -3.56 -4.27
CA LEU A 38 -1.96 -4.03 -5.58
C LEU A 38 -2.00 -2.90 -6.61
N ALA A 39 -0.96 -2.77 -7.41
CA ALA A 39 -0.87 -1.78 -8.48
C ALA A 39 -0.36 -2.42 -9.78
N SER A 40 -0.81 -1.89 -10.90
CA SER A 40 -0.30 -2.20 -12.24
C SER A 40 0.97 -1.38 -12.55
N PRO A 41 1.80 -1.79 -13.51
CA PRO A 41 3.07 -1.11 -13.82
C PRO A 41 2.88 0.14 -14.70
N TYR A 42 1.88 0.97 -14.43
CA TYR A 42 1.73 2.25 -15.14
C TYR A 42 2.79 3.26 -14.69
N PRO A 43 3.33 4.10 -15.59
CA PRO A 43 4.33 5.11 -15.22
C PRO A 43 3.88 6.00 -14.07
N VAL A 44 2.62 6.44 -14.08
CA VAL A 44 2.03 7.24 -12.99
C VAL A 44 1.96 6.47 -11.68
N SER A 45 1.56 5.20 -11.69
CA SER A 45 1.52 4.34 -10.51
C SER A 45 2.91 4.20 -9.88
N ILE A 46 3.94 3.95 -10.69
CA ILE A 46 5.32 3.82 -10.22
C ILE A 46 5.82 5.13 -9.62
N GLU A 47 5.55 6.27 -10.26
CA GLU A 47 5.94 7.59 -9.75
C GLU A 47 5.30 7.88 -8.39
N ARG A 48 3.98 7.68 -8.27
CA ARG A 48 3.24 7.95 -7.04
C ARG A 48 3.64 6.99 -5.91
N LEU A 49 3.82 5.70 -6.21
CA LEU A 49 4.28 4.72 -5.23
C LEU A 49 5.68 5.05 -4.69
N ARG A 50 6.60 5.53 -5.54
CA ARG A 50 7.93 5.97 -5.09
C ARG A 50 7.85 7.17 -4.15
N ALA A 51 7.07 8.19 -4.51
CA ALA A 51 6.90 9.39 -3.68
C ALA A 51 6.22 9.06 -2.33
N TRP A 52 5.20 8.21 -2.36
CA TRP A 52 4.52 7.72 -1.18
C TRP A 52 5.44 6.90 -0.28
N ALA A 53 6.16 5.92 -0.84
CA ALA A 53 7.07 5.06 -0.08
C ALA A 53 8.17 5.86 0.64
N ALA A 54 8.70 6.90 0.00
CA ALA A 54 9.73 7.76 0.58
C ALA A 54 9.26 8.56 1.81
N SER A 55 7.95 8.77 1.96
CA SER A 55 7.36 9.52 3.09
C SER A 55 6.70 8.62 4.15
N LEU A 56 6.84 7.30 4.06
CA LEU A 56 6.19 6.39 5.01
C LEU A 56 6.78 6.47 6.41
N ASP A 57 8.09 6.60 6.54
CA ASP A 57 8.78 6.66 7.83
C ASP A 57 8.30 7.88 8.64
N GLU A 58 8.16 9.03 7.98
CA GLU A 58 7.63 10.27 8.57
C GLU A 58 6.17 10.11 9.06
N ARG A 59 5.44 9.17 8.46
CA ARG A 59 4.04 8.86 8.77
C ARG A 59 3.88 7.65 9.69
N GLY A 60 4.99 7.08 10.18
CA GLY A 60 5.00 5.98 11.13
C GLY A 60 4.75 4.59 10.52
N PHE A 61 4.99 4.42 9.22
CA PHE A 61 4.83 3.14 8.52
C PHE A 61 6.17 2.63 8.00
N VAL A 62 6.30 1.29 7.95
CA VAL A 62 7.45 0.63 7.32
C VAL A 62 6.94 -0.20 6.14
N LEU A 63 7.51 0.03 4.96
CA LEU A 63 7.28 -0.83 3.80
C LEU A 63 8.11 -2.11 3.95
N THR A 64 7.47 -3.27 3.81
CA THR A 64 8.11 -4.59 3.95
C THR A 64 7.79 -5.46 2.74
N PRO A 65 8.67 -6.42 2.36
CA PRO A 65 8.33 -7.44 1.39
C PRO A 65 7.04 -8.17 1.79
N LEU A 66 6.23 -8.60 0.82
CA LEU A 66 4.98 -9.31 1.09
C LEU A 66 5.20 -10.59 1.94
N THR A 67 6.36 -11.24 1.77
CA THR A 67 6.80 -12.38 2.59
C THR A 67 6.96 -12.04 4.08
N GLY A 68 7.28 -10.78 4.40
CA GLY A 68 7.33 -10.27 5.77
C GLY A 68 5.94 -10.12 6.42
N VAL A 69 4.93 -9.72 5.64
CA VAL A 69 3.53 -9.67 6.12
C VAL A 69 2.99 -11.09 6.31
N ALA A 70 3.22 -11.99 5.35
CA ALA A 70 2.76 -13.37 5.44
C ALA A 70 3.27 -14.07 6.72
N ARG A 71 4.54 -13.86 7.10
CA ARG A 71 5.11 -14.41 8.36
C ARG A 71 4.43 -13.87 9.62
N ARG A 72 3.86 -12.67 9.60
CA ARG A 72 3.10 -12.10 10.73
C ARG A 72 1.67 -12.62 10.80
N LEU A 73 1.16 -13.19 9.70
CA LEU A 73 -0.16 -13.81 9.61
C LEU A 73 -0.15 -15.31 9.97
N ASP A 74 1.02 -15.94 9.97
CA ASP A 74 1.24 -17.28 10.53
C ASP A 74 1.62 -17.15 12.02
N PRO A 75 0.76 -17.59 12.96
CA PRO A 75 1.04 -17.56 14.40
C PRO A 75 2.11 -18.56 14.85
#